data_AF-A0A396GUW4-F1
#
_entry.id   AF-A0A396GUW4-F1
#
_cell.length_a   1.000
_cell.length_b   1.000
_cell.length_c   1.000
_cell.angle_alpha   90.00
_cell.angle_beta   90.00
_cell.angle_gamma   90.00
#
_symmetry.space_group_name_H-M   'P 1'
#
loop_
_entity.id
_entity.type
_entity.pdbx_description
1 polymer ?
#
loop_
_entity_poly.entity_id
_entity_poly.type
_entity_poly.pdbx_seq_one_letter_code
_entity_poly.pdbx_strand_id
1 'polypeptide(L)'
;MDLFEKCMEIAKSCLADAKMDKNSVDDAVLLSEDTKNVPNMVLRDVTPLSLGIEVTGDIMSVVIPRNTSVPFKVVSVIGANGCKL
;
A
#
# COMPACT_ATOMS: atom_id res chain seq x y z
N MET A 1 -10.32 -32.42 5.90
CA MET A 1 -9.47 -31.53 5.09
C MET A 1 -10.30 -30.28 4.79
N ASP A 2 -10.63 -29.46 5.79
CA ASP A 2 -11.84 -28.61 5.67
C ASP A 2 -11.63 -27.16 6.17
N LEU A 3 -10.39 -26.79 6.49
CA LEU A 3 -10.08 -25.43 6.95
C LEU A 3 -10.18 -24.43 5.79
N PHE A 4 -9.80 -24.86 4.59
CA PHE A 4 -9.84 -24.03 3.40
C PHE A 4 -11.28 -23.73 2.96
N GLU A 5 -12.19 -24.71 3.03
CA GLU A 5 -13.60 -24.50 2.72
C GLU A 5 -14.29 -23.58 3.74
N LYS A 6 -14.01 -23.75 5.03
CA LYS A 6 -14.55 -22.87 6.07
C LYS A 6 -14.12 -21.40 5.89
N CYS A 7 -12.86 -21.15 5.52
CA CYS A 7 -12.40 -19.80 5.20
C CYS A 7 -13.14 -19.23 3.98
N MET A 8 -13.36 -20.04 2.95
CA MET A 8 -14.05 -19.62 1.73
C MET A 8 -15.54 -19.32 1.96
N GLU A 9 -16.20 -20.04 2.87
CA GLU A 9 -17.59 -19.76 3.26
C GLU A 9 -17.73 -18.42 4.00
N ILE A 10 -16.81 -18.10 4.90
CA ILE A 10 -16.79 -16.80 5.60
C ILE A 10 -16.58 -15.65 4.61
N ALA A 11 -15.67 -15.83 3.64
CA ALA A 11 -15.46 -14.84 2.59
C ALA A 11 -16.73 -14.60 1.76
N LYS A 12 -17.50 -15.65 1.46
CA LYS A 12 -18.79 -15.55 0.75
C LYS A 12 -19.86 -14.84 1.58
N SER A 13 -19.95 -15.10 2.88
CA SER A 13 -20.94 -14.44 3.75
C SER A 13 -20.64 -12.95 3.90
N CYS A 14 -19.37 -12.57 4.09
CA CYS A 14 -18.98 -11.16 4.16
C CYS A 14 -19.25 -10.43 2.84
N LEU A 15 -19.07 -11.09 1.69
CA LEU A 15 -19.38 -10.50 0.38
C LEU A 15 -20.90 -10.32 0.18
N ALA A 16 -21.71 -11.26 0.66
CA ALA A 16 -23.16 -11.18 0.64
C ALA A 16 -23.69 -10.07 1.57
N ASP A 17 -23.12 -9.92 2.77
CA ASP A 17 -23.46 -8.85 3.73
C ASP A 17 -23.07 -7.47 3.18
N ALA A 18 -21.94 -7.37 2.49
CA ALA A 18 -21.51 -6.17 1.78
C ALA A 18 -22.34 -5.89 0.52
N LYS A 19 -23.29 -6.76 0.17
CA LYS A 19 -24.15 -6.68 -1.03
C LYS A 19 -23.33 -6.55 -2.32
N MET A 20 -22.13 -7.12 -2.34
CA MET A 20 -21.21 -7.10 -3.48
C MET A 20 -21.33 -8.41 -4.25
N ASP A 21 -21.55 -8.32 -5.55
CA ASP A 21 -21.58 -9.49 -6.42
C ASP A 21 -20.16 -10.05 -6.59
N LYS A 22 -20.01 -11.38 -6.68
CA LYS A 22 -18.70 -12.04 -6.94
C LYS A 22 -18.03 -11.61 -8.25
N ASN A 23 -18.78 -10.95 -9.13
CA ASN A 23 -18.29 -10.35 -10.36
C ASN A 23 -17.80 -8.90 -10.18
N SER A 24 -17.97 -8.31 -8.99
CA SER A 24 -17.53 -6.95 -8.63
C SER A 24 -16.26 -6.91 -7.78
N VAL A 25 -15.72 -8.08 -7.40
CA VAL A 25 -14.40 -8.19 -6.77
C VAL A 25 -13.35 -8.18 -7.87
N ASP A 26 -12.93 -6.97 -8.24
CA ASP A 26 -12.02 -6.68 -9.36
C ASP A 26 -10.52 -6.94 -9.05
N ASP A 27 -10.17 -7.40 -7.84
CA ASP A 27 -8.77 -7.48 -7.41
C ASP A 27 -7.92 -8.52 -8.18
N ALA A 28 -8.51 -9.62 -8.66
CA ALA A 28 -7.80 -10.62 -9.47
C ALA A 28 -7.95 -10.41 -10.99
N VAL A 29 -8.98 -9.66 -11.41
CA VAL A 29 -9.37 -9.49 -12.82
C VAL A 29 -8.66 -8.30 -13.48
N LEU A 30 -8.16 -7.33 -12.73
CA LEU A 30 -7.39 -6.17 -13.24
C LEU A 30 -6.08 -6.53 -13.98
N LEU A 31 -5.66 -7.80 -13.98
CA LEU A 31 -4.51 -8.30 -14.75
C LEU A 31 -4.90 -8.94 -16.10
N SER A 32 -6.19 -9.06 -16.39
CA SER A 32 -6.73 -9.67 -17.61
C SER A 32 -7.28 -8.59 -18.55
N GLU A 33 -6.82 -8.57 -19.79
CA GLU A 33 -6.98 -7.50 -20.79
C GLU A 33 -8.43 -7.22 -21.26
N ASP A 34 -9.45 -7.88 -20.70
CA ASP A 34 -10.78 -8.02 -21.34
C ASP A 34 -12.00 -7.51 -20.53
N THR A 35 -11.89 -6.46 -19.72
CA THR A 35 -13.05 -5.89 -19.01
C THR A 35 -13.34 -4.44 -19.41
N LYS A 36 -14.19 -4.27 -20.44
CA LYS A 36 -14.67 -2.96 -20.96
C LYS A 36 -15.66 -2.21 -20.05
N ASN A 37 -15.83 -2.59 -18.78
CA ASN A 37 -16.79 -1.95 -17.89
C ASN A 37 -16.36 -2.00 -16.41
N VAL A 38 -15.11 -1.63 -16.13
CA VAL A 38 -14.64 -1.43 -14.75
C VAL A 38 -14.88 0.04 -14.37
N PRO A 39 -15.59 0.34 -13.27
CA PRO A 39 -15.62 1.70 -12.73
C PRO A 39 -14.18 2.10 -12.35
N ASN A 40 -13.78 3.36 -12.57
CA ASN A 40 -12.42 3.84 -12.31
C ASN A 40 -11.98 3.59 -10.85
N MET A 41 -11.42 2.42 -10.57
CA MET A 41 -10.88 2.04 -9.28
C MET A 41 -9.47 2.61 -9.17
N VAL A 42 -9.31 3.64 -8.34
CA VAL A 42 -8.00 4.27 -8.11
C VAL A 42 -7.40 3.66 -6.85
N LEU A 43 -6.43 2.77 -7.02
CA LEU A 43 -5.60 2.28 -5.93
C LEU A 43 -4.65 3.39 -5.50
N ARG A 44 -4.81 3.86 -4.26
CA ARG A 44 -3.93 4.86 -3.65
C ARG A 44 -3.19 4.22 -2.48
N ASP A 45 -1.97 3.75 -2.76
CA ASP A 45 -1.09 3.22 -1.73
C ASP A 45 -0.42 4.38 -0.96
N VAL A 46 -0.22 4.20 0.35
CA VAL A 46 0.33 5.22 1.27
C VAL A 46 1.31 4.61 2.27
N THR A 47 2.36 5.36 2.61
CA THR A 47 3.32 4.93 3.64
C THR A 47 2.73 5.08 5.05
N PRO A 48 2.63 4.03 5.87
CA PRO A 48 2.03 4.13 7.21
C PRO A 48 2.93 4.87 8.22
N LEU A 49 4.25 4.90 7.97
CA LEU A 49 5.26 5.48 8.88
C LEU A 49 6.12 6.53 8.17
N SER A 50 6.64 7.46 8.97
CA SER A 50 7.59 8.47 8.49
C SER A 50 8.95 7.79 8.40
N LEU A 51 9.57 7.80 7.22
CA LEU A 51 10.94 7.37 7.08
C LEU A 51 11.86 8.58 7.18
N GLY A 52 12.86 8.48 8.04
CA GLY A 52 13.90 9.49 8.21
C GLY A 52 15.28 8.88 8.07
N ILE A 53 16.26 9.76 7.91
CA ILE A 53 17.68 9.42 7.98
C ILE A 53 18.27 10.07 9.22
N GLU A 54 19.21 9.38 9.85
CA GLU A 54 20.00 9.95 10.93
C GLU A 54 21.08 10.86 10.32
N VAL A 55 21.14 12.12 10.76
CA VAL A 55 22.07 13.11 10.18
C VAL A 55 23.33 13.21 11.02
N THR A 56 23.24 13.43 12.33
CA THR A 56 24.37 13.38 13.29
C THR A 56 23.83 13.35 14.73
N GLY A 57 24.39 12.50 15.59
CA GLY A 57 24.22 12.56 17.05
C GLY A 57 22.76 12.54 17.51
N ASP A 58 22.05 11.44 17.21
CA ASP A 58 20.64 11.20 17.58
C ASP A 58 19.60 12.12 16.91
N ILE A 59 20.00 13.01 15.99
CA ILE A 59 19.07 13.85 15.23
C ILE A 59 18.58 13.09 13.98
N MET A 60 17.32 12.64 14.03
CA MET A 60 16.63 12.05 12.89
C MET A 60 15.92 13.14 12.06
N SER A 61 16.27 13.23 10.78
CA SER A 61 15.55 14.07 9.80
C SER A 61 14.55 13.22 9.04
N VAL A 62 13.26 13.55 9.10
CA VAL A 62 12.22 12.87 8.31
C VAL A 62 12.38 13.21 6.83
N VAL A 63 12.58 12.19 5.99
CA VAL A 63 12.75 12.30 4.53
C VAL A 63 11.44 12.03 3.82
N ILE A 64 10.66 11.06 4.29
CA ILE A 64 9.33 10.73 3.78
C ILE A 64 8.36 10.82 4.96
N PRO A 65 7.38 11.74 4.93
CA PRO A 65 6.39 11.82 5.98
C PRO A 65 5.39 10.66 5.93
N ARG A 66 4.72 10.41 7.06
CA ARG A 66 3.58 9.50 7.15
C ARG A 66 2.50 9.87 6.13
N ASN A 67 1.82 8.84 5.64
CA ASN A 67 0.70 8.91 4.71
C ASN A 67 1.07 9.52 3.33
N THR A 68 2.32 9.36 2.90
CA THR A 68 2.76 9.80 1.57
C THR A 68 2.30 8.79 0.53
N SER A 69 1.72 9.25 -0.58
CA SER A 69 1.28 8.36 -1.66
C SER A 69 2.45 7.75 -2.42
N VAL A 70 2.45 6.42 -2.56
CA VAL A 70 3.35 5.67 -3.44
C VAL A 70 2.79 5.77 -4.88
N PRO A 71 3.60 5.94 -5.95
CA PRO A 71 5.06 5.94 -6.01
C PRO A 71 5.67 7.32 -5.75
N PHE A 72 6.63 7.40 -4.84
CA PHE A 72 7.38 8.62 -4.56
C PHE A 72 8.88 8.42 -4.83
N LYS A 73 9.56 9.50 -5.22
CA LYS A 73 11.03 9.57 -5.29
C LYS A 73 11.47 10.78 -4.46
N VAL A 74 12.29 10.53 -3.44
CA VAL A 74 12.89 11.60 -2.64
C VAL A 74 14.40 11.51 -2.76
N VAL A 75 15.04 12.62 -3.06
CA VAL A 75 16.50 12.74 -3.12
C VAL A 75 16.90 13.83 -2.14
N SER A 76 17.65 13.43 -1.11
CA SER A 76 18.16 14.35 -0.09
C SER A 76 19.68 14.39 -0.16
N VAL A 77 20.24 15.60 -0.31
CA VAL A 77 21.70 15.81 -0.27
C VAL A 77 22.10 16.04 1.18
N ILE A 78 22.93 15.15 1.72
CA ILE A 78 23.47 15.27 3.07
C ILE A 78 24.89 15.86 2.94
N GLY A 79 25.05 17.11 3.35
CA GLY A 79 26.37 17.74 3.42
C GLY A 79 27.11 17.29 4.69
N ALA A 80 28.18 16.51 4.54
CA ALA A 80 29.06 16.16 5.64
C ALA A 80 29.98 17.34 6.00
N ASN A 81 29.44 18.35 6.68
CA ASN A 81 30.26 19.43 7.24
C ASN A 81 30.88 18.98 8.57
N GLY A 82 31.98 18.22 8.49
CA GLY A 82 32.88 18.03 9.64
C GLY A 82 33.00 16.61 10.20
N CYS A 83 33.31 15.61 9.36
CA CYS A 83 33.95 14.39 9.86
C CYS A 83 35.31 14.74 10.49
N LYS A 84 35.32 14.99 11.80
CA LYS A 84 36.51 14.84 12.64
C LYS A 84 36.44 13.42 13.20
N LEU A 85 37.13 12.49 12.54
CA LEU A 85 37.59 11.25 13.15
C LEU A 85 38.70 11.57 14.16
#